data_AF-A0A2Y9Q720-F1
#
_entry.id   AF-A0A2Y9Q720-F1
#
_cell.length_a   1.000
_cell.length_b   1.000
_cell.length_c   1.000
_cell.angle_alpha   90.00
_cell.angle_beta   90.00
_cell.angle_gamma   90.00
#
_symmetry.space_group_name_H-M   'P 1'
#
loop_
_entity.id
_entity.type
_entity.pdbx_description
1 polymer ?
#
loop_
_entity_poly.entity_id
_entity_poly.type
_entity_poly.pdbx_seq_one_letter_code
_entity_poly.pdbx_strand_id
1 'polypeptide(L)' 'MSIAQCTSAHPVIRQIRQACAEPFEAFEECLRKNEAAVGNCAEHVRRFLQCAEQVQPTHTSSTAEAQPLPAS' A
#
# COMPACT_ATOMS: atom_id res chain seq x y z
N MET A 1 19.77 -8.85 6.62
CA MET A 1 18.69 -7.96 7.12
C MET A 1 17.60 -7.94 6.07
N SER A 2 16.36 -8.28 6.45
CA SER A 2 15.27 -8.51 5.52
C SER A 2 14.62 -7.20 5.08
N ILE A 3 14.32 -7.02 3.79
CA ILE A 3 13.61 -5.87 3.21
C ILE A 3 12.30 -5.57 3.98
N ALA A 4 11.68 -6.61 4.56
CA ALA A 4 10.48 -6.52 5.39
C ALA A 4 10.65 -5.63 6.65
N GLN A 5 11.86 -5.53 7.22
CA GLN A 5 12.13 -4.68 8.37
C GLN A 5 12.28 -3.21 7.96
N CYS A 6 12.88 -2.95 6.79
CA CYS A 6 13.03 -1.59 6.26
C CYS A 6 11.69 -0.97 5.87
N THR A 7 10.77 -1.74 5.29
CA THR A 7 9.42 -1.25 4.94
C THR A 7 8.54 -1.09 6.18
N SER A 8 8.60 -2.00 7.16
CA SER A 8 7.78 -1.90 8.38
C SER A 8 8.19 -0.74 9.31
N ALA A 9 9.46 -0.32 9.28
CA ALA A 9 9.98 0.81 10.04
C ALA A 9 9.95 2.14 9.26
N HIS A 10 9.59 2.13 7.97
CA HIS A 10 9.58 3.35 7.18
C HIS A 10 8.48 4.29 7.72
N PRO A 11 8.81 5.52 8.16
CA PRO A 11 7.83 6.43 8.77
C PRO A 11 6.66 6.71 7.83
N VAL A 12 6.91 6.68 6.51
CA VAL A 12 5.87 6.83 5.49
C VAL A 12 4.84 5.69 5.51
N ILE A 13 5.25 4.45 5.74
CA ILE A 13 4.35 3.30 5.77
C ILE A 13 3.47 3.34 7.02
N ARG A 14 4.04 3.77 8.16
CA ARG A 14 3.25 4.03 9.37
C ARG A 14 2.22 5.14 9.15
N GLN A 15 2.62 6.23 8.50
CA GLN A 15 1.72 7.36 8.24
C GLN A 15 0.59 6.99 7.28
N ILE A 16 0.87 6.26 6.20
CA ILE A 16 -0.15 5.74 5.28
C ILE A 16 -1.13 4.83 6.02
N ARG A 17 -0.63 3.90 6.84
CA ARG A 17 -1.50 3.00 7.63
C ARG A 17 -2.42 3.75 8.59
N GLN A 18 -1.96 4.85 9.18
CA GLN A 18 -2.78 5.66 10.09
C GLN A 18 -3.76 6.57 9.34
N ALA A 19 -3.29 7.28 8.31
CA ALA A 19 -4.09 8.24 7.55
C ALA A 19 -5.11 7.56 6.63
N CYS A 20 -4.79 6.35 6.13
CA CYS A 20 -5.62 5.58 5.22
C CYS A 20 -6.19 4.32 5.88
N ALA A 21 -6.38 4.34 7.21
CA ALA A 21 -6.93 3.22 7.95
C ALA A 21 -8.36 2.87 7.50
N GLU A 22 -9.22 3.89 7.32
CA GLU A 22 -10.63 3.72 6.96
C GLU A 22 -10.85 2.87 5.67
N PRO A 23 -10.23 3.18 4.52
CA PRO A 23 -10.41 2.36 3.31
C PRO A 23 -9.79 0.96 3.45
N PHE A 24 -8.78 0.79 4.31
CA PHE A 24 -8.18 -0.52 4.59
C PHE A 24 -9.11 -1.40 5.42
N GLU A 25 -9.72 -0.86 6.46
CA GLU A 25 -10.70 -1.58 7.28
C GLU A 25 -11.94 -1.96 6.46
N ALA A 26 -12.41 -1.07 5.58
CA ALA A 26 -13.51 -1.37 4.67
C ALA A 26 -13.17 -2.50 3.68
N PHE A 27 -11.92 -2.55 3.20
CA PHE A 27 -11.44 -3.66 2.37
C PHE A 27 -11.46 -4.98 3.13
N GLU A 28 -10.95 -5.02 4.36
CA GLU A 28 -10.96 -6.22 5.20
C GLU A 28 -12.39 -6.69 5.51
N GLU A 29 -13.31 -5.76 5.79
CA GLU A 29 -14.71 -6.12 6.02
C GLU A 29 -15.38 -6.69 4.76
N CYS A 30 -15.13 -6.07 3.61
CA CYS A 30 -15.63 -6.57 2.33
C CYS A 30 -15.07 -7.98 2.02
N LEU A 31 -13.77 -8.19 2.26
CA LEU A 31 -13.10 -9.48 2.11
C LEU A 31 -13.73 -10.54 3.01
N ARG A 32 -13.93 -10.24 4.29
CA ARG A 32 -14.54 -11.18 5.25
C ARG A 32 -15.95 -11.62 4.81
N LYS A 33 -16.67 -10.77 4.06
CA LYS A 33 -17.99 -11.08 3.49
C LYS A 33 -17.91 -11.74 2.10
N ASN A 34 -16.82 -11.55 1.37
CA ASN A 34 -16.67 -11.91 -0.05
C ASN A 34 -15.32 -12.62 -0.33
N GLU A 35 -14.91 -13.56 0.53
CA GLU A 35 -13.61 -14.25 0.40
C GLU A 35 -13.45 -14.93 -0.97
N ALA A 36 -14.55 -15.47 -1.51
CA ALA A 36 -14.57 -16.11 -2.83
C ALA A 36 -14.60 -15.13 -4.02
N ALA A 37 -14.84 -13.84 -3.76
CA ALA A 37 -15.04 -12.80 -4.77
C ALA A 37 -14.29 -11.51 -4.42
N VAL A 38 -12.98 -11.63 -4.19
CA VAL A 38 -12.08 -10.51 -3.87
C VAL A 38 -12.17 -9.36 -4.88
N GLY A 39 -12.50 -9.67 -6.14
CA GLY A 39 -12.73 -8.67 -7.19
C GLY A 39 -13.83 -7.64 -6.87
N ASN A 40 -14.84 -8.01 -6.08
CA ASN A 40 -15.88 -7.08 -5.63
C ASN A 40 -15.35 -6.02 -4.65
N CYS A 41 -14.24 -6.29 -3.99
CA CYS A 41 -13.61 -5.39 -3.02
C CYS A 41 -12.53 -4.49 -3.64
N ALA A 42 -12.32 -4.56 -4.96
CA ALA A 42 -11.28 -3.80 -5.66
C ALA A 42 -11.44 -2.28 -5.52
N GLU A 43 -12.66 -1.78 -5.31
CA GLU A 43 -12.89 -0.36 -5.06
C GLU A 43 -12.24 0.12 -3.76
N HIS A 44 -12.31 -0.67 -2.68
CA HIS A 44 -11.68 -0.33 -1.40
C HIS A 44 -10.15 -0.27 -1.53
N VAL A 45 -9.56 -1.19 -2.30
CA VAL A 45 -8.12 -1.15 -2.62
C VAL A 45 -7.74 0.08 -3.43
N ARG A 46 -8.54 0.46 -4.44
CA ARG A 46 -8.30 1.70 -5.21
C ARG A 46 -8.34 2.92 -4.31
N ARG A 47 -9.31 3.03 -3.41
CA ARG A 47 -9.40 4.15 -2.46
C ARG A 47 -8.21 4.20 -1.51
N PHE A 48 -7.78 3.05 -1.00
CA PHE A 48 -6.57 2.95 -0.17
C PHE A 48 -5.33 3.44 -0.91
N LEU A 49 -5.14 3.03 -2.17
CA LEU A 49 -4.01 3.47 -3.00
C LEU A 49 -4.05 4.98 -3.26
N GLN A 50 -5.21 5.53 -3.60
CA GLN A 50 -5.37 6.98 -3.81
C GLN A 50 -5.08 7.79 -2.53
N CYS A 51 -5.44 7.26 -1.36
CA CYS A 51 -5.08 7.89 -0.09
C CYS A 51 -3.57 7.81 0.15
N ALA A 52 -2.94 6.65 -0.11
CA ALA A 52 -1.50 6.47 0.04
C ALA A 52 -0.69 7.42 -0.86
N GLU A 53 -1.16 7.67 -2.09
CA GLU A 53 -0.57 8.64 -3.02
C GLU A 53 -0.64 10.07 -2.50
N GLN A 54 -1.72 10.45 -1.80
CA GLN A 54 -1.88 11.79 -1.22
C GLN A 54 -1.11 12.02 0.08
N VAL A 55 -0.95 10.97 0.89
CA VAL A 55 -0.19 11.01 2.16
C VAL A 55 1.32 11.00 1.90
N GLN A 56 1.75 10.55 0.72
CA GLN A 56 3.13 10.71 0.28
C GLN A 56 3.42 12.21 0.12
N PRO A 57 4.33 12.81 0.91
CA PRO A 57 4.64 14.22 0.77
C PRO A 57 5.19 14.46 -0.64
N THR A 58 4.64 15.47 -1.30
CA THR A 58 5.09 15.97 -2.59
C THR A 58 6.63 16.09 -2.60
N HIS A 59 7.24 15.48 -3.62
CA HIS A 59 8.67 15.48 -4.00
C HIS A 59 9.57 14.41 -3.39
N THR A 60 9.69 13.28 -4.09
CA THR A 60 10.98 13.01 -4.76
C THR A 60 10.72 12.84 -6.25
N SER A 61 11.14 13.83 -7.03
CA SER A 61 11.58 13.57 -8.40
C SER A 61 12.74 12.56 -8.32
N SER A 62 12.45 11.27 -8.45
CA SER A 62 13.40 10.26 -8.92
C SER A 62 12.68 8.93 -9.04
N THR A 63 12.41 8.55 -10.28
CA THR A 63 12.84 7.26 -10.83
C THR A 63 13.52 6.35 -9.80
N ALA A 64 12.76 5.41 -9.25
CA ALA A 64 13.27 4.10 -8.85
C ALA A 64 12.38 3.11 -9.60
N GLU A 65 12.48 3.10 -10.93
CA GLU A 65 13.42 2.19 -11.61
C GLU A 65 13.42 0.83 -10.91
N ALA A 66 12.64 -0.09 -11.47
CA ALA A 66 12.84 -1.50 -11.28
C ALA A 66 14.29 -1.80 -11.69
N GLN A 67 15.20 -1.80 -10.72
CA GLN A 67 16.59 -2.18 -10.92
C GLN A 67 16.57 -3.63 -11.44
N PRO A 68 17.07 -3.92 -12.66
CA PRO A 68 17.13 -5.28 -13.16
C PRO A 68 18.06 -6.08 -12.24
N LEU A 69 17.59 -7.22 -11.73
CA LEU A 69 18.44 -8.13 -10.98
C LEU A 69 19.65 -8.52 -11.85
N PRO A 70 20.90 -8.40 -11.37
CA PRO A 70 22.03 -8.96 -12.09
C PRO A 70 21.90 -10.48 -12.06
N ALA A 71 21.75 -11.08 -13.24
CA ALA A 71 21.95 -12.51 -13.43
C ALA A 71 23.42 -12.82 -13.13
N SER A 72 23.66 -13.79 -12.25
CA SER A 72 24.95 -14.49 -12.10
C SER A 72 24.75 -15.95 -12.43
#